data_AF-A0A553I0M8-F1
#
_entry.id   AF-A0A553I0M8-F1
#
_cell.length_a   1.000
_cell.length_b   1.000
_cell.length_c   1.000
_cell.angle_alpha   90.00
_cell.angle_beta   90.00
_cell.angle_gamma   90.00
#
_symmetry.space_group_name_H-M   'P 1'
#
loop_
_entity.id
_entity.type
_entity.pdbx_description
1 polymer ?
#
loop_
_entity_poly.entity_id
_entity_poly.type
_entity_poly.pdbx_seq_one_letter_code
_entity_poly.pdbx_strand_id
1 'polypeptide(L)'
;MICSVDEIKPAKAVLQGAQSFLNEQLPKLRKGVKSELTAIICHDQSLVESTLENKEDLIKRISSIPLEQLSDYVDYRVNRMRRAGEELNQRRASGFHRQAKRLQDFAVTFSRFLHAYSGIISIMQNADLQYGNVAFATLSLLFATIKVKADAEESIHTSILHISDRMPDFRVYQRIYPDRALGLMLSEAYRGIILFAREVTVHFQSPRFAGSHEGETKGKTVLHEREDERVIRDMAKTLNLQNYRVEDMRNQLTEYQHILRHEFGSDRRRQKMDTRHFLSTVDGQYWENPGRKLLLLFGRNEISSSSANSWLSPVAAELAERHFQMNNTIAYESCDKSSTLELTLSRFIFQLLERNPTLIRRAEDFREIDSQISRNGNHLERVEALRMALLRIINIYDGRVYIILNRPDLCEVLPESEESCAEYINTMLSLVKEAKTELKTMVVVRSELWNLEKNRKGIDRADLEIFHKVRLDQGLSRKGSDVD
;
A
#
# COMPACT_ATOMS: atom_id res chain seq x y z
N MET A 1 -1.85 -32.14 -17.75
CA MET A 1 -2.64 -31.57 -16.64
C MET A 1 -3.35 -30.35 -17.22
N ILE A 2 -4.64 -30.46 -17.53
CA ILE A 2 -5.38 -29.42 -18.26
C ILE A 2 -6.05 -28.54 -17.20
N CYS A 3 -5.72 -27.24 -17.16
CA CYS A 3 -6.38 -26.30 -16.27
C CYS A 3 -7.88 -26.22 -16.61
N SER A 4 -8.73 -26.17 -15.59
CA SER A 4 -10.18 -26.03 -15.75
C SER A 4 -10.53 -24.76 -16.54
N VAL A 5 -11.50 -24.86 -17.45
CA VAL A 5 -11.98 -23.76 -18.33
C VAL A 5 -12.44 -22.53 -17.53
N ASP A 6 -12.93 -22.71 -16.29
CA ASP A 6 -13.38 -21.61 -15.44
C ASP A 6 -12.23 -20.82 -14.77
N GLU A 7 -11.04 -21.41 -14.67
CA GLU A 7 -9.87 -20.80 -14.00
C GLU A 7 -9.11 -19.81 -14.91
N ILE A 8 -9.44 -19.79 -16.20
CA ILE A 8 -8.79 -18.96 -17.23
C ILE A 8 -9.47 -17.57 -17.35
N LYS A 9 -10.59 -17.32 -16.65
CA LYS A 9 -11.35 -16.05 -16.74
C LYS A 9 -10.48 -14.78 -16.54
N PRO A 10 -9.58 -14.69 -15.54
CA PRO A 10 -8.71 -13.52 -15.38
C PRO A 10 -7.75 -13.35 -16.56
N ALA A 11 -7.18 -14.45 -17.06
CA ALA A 11 -6.25 -14.45 -18.18
C ALA A 11 -6.95 -14.05 -19.48
N LYS A 12 -8.17 -14.54 -19.72
CA LYS A 12 -9.01 -14.18 -20.87
C LYS A 12 -9.40 -12.70 -20.87
N ALA A 13 -9.73 -12.14 -19.70
CA ALA A 13 -9.97 -10.70 -19.57
C ALA A 13 -8.71 -9.87 -19.88
N VAL A 14 -7.54 -10.32 -19.43
CA VAL A 14 -6.25 -9.70 -19.75
C VAL A 14 -5.96 -9.77 -21.26
N LEU A 15 -6.24 -10.90 -21.92
CA LEU A 15 -6.12 -11.07 -23.38
C LEU A 15 -7.02 -10.12 -24.16
N GLN A 16 -8.29 -10.03 -23.78
CA GLN A 16 -9.24 -9.10 -24.42
C GLN A 16 -8.79 -7.65 -24.24
N GLY A 17 -8.27 -7.30 -23.06
CA GLY A 17 -7.58 -6.04 -22.84
C GLY A 17 -6.33 -5.89 -23.72
N ALA A 18 -5.54 -6.96 -23.88
CA ALA A 18 -4.44 -7.20 -24.84
C ALA A 18 -4.73 -6.62 -26.21
N GLN A 19 -5.66 -7.32 -26.84
CA GLN A 19 -6.10 -7.05 -28.18
C GLN A 19 -6.63 -5.62 -28.31
N SER A 20 -7.49 -5.21 -27.37
CA SER A 20 -8.10 -3.88 -27.37
C SER A 20 -7.04 -2.78 -27.29
N PHE A 21 -6.05 -2.96 -26.41
CA PHE A 21 -4.93 -2.05 -26.26
C PHE A 21 -4.09 -1.95 -27.54
N LEU A 22 -3.70 -3.08 -28.13
CA LEU A 22 -2.92 -3.09 -29.36
C LEU A 22 -3.68 -2.43 -30.51
N ASN A 23 -4.96 -2.75 -30.68
CA ASN A 23 -5.84 -2.15 -31.67
C ASN A 23 -5.94 -0.62 -31.49
N GLU A 24 -5.95 -0.14 -30.24
CA GLU A 24 -6.05 1.29 -29.94
C GLU A 24 -4.72 2.04 -30.14
N GLN A 25 -3.58 1.45 -29.73
CA GLN A 25 -2.28 2.13 -29.70
C GLN A 25 -1.53 2.06 -31.04
N LEU A 26 -1.62 0.94 -31.77
CA LEU A 26 -0.88 0.77 -33.04
C LEU A 26 -1.17 1.86 -34.09
N PRO A 27 -2.42 2.32 -34.27
CA PRO A 27 -2.70 3.44 -35.17
C PRO A 27 -2.00 4.73 -34.76
N LYS A 28 -1.88 4.96 -33.43
CA LYS A 28 -1.32 6.17 -32.80
C LYS A 28 0.21 6.20 -32.77
N LEU A 29 0.88 5.11 -33.17
CA LEU A 29 2.34 5.04 -33.14
C LEU A 29 3.02 6.05 -34.05
N ARG A 30 4.11 6.62 -33.54
CA ARG A 30 5.04 7.45 -34.31
C ARG A 30 5.73 6.59 -35.38
N LYS A 31 6.13 7.25 -36.48
CA LYS A 31 6.82 6.62 -37.63
C LYS A 31 8.02 5.76 -37.19
N GLY A 32 8.81 6.23 -36.24
CA GLY A 32 9.98 5.51 -35.70
C GLY A 32 9.63 4.20 -34.97
N VAL A 33 8.51 4.16 -34.23
CA VAL A 33 8.07 2.93 -33.54
C VAL A 33 7.51 1.93 -34.56
N LYS A 34 6.76 2.41 -35.56
CA LYS A 34 6.27 1.57 -36.66
C LYS A 34 7.43 0.95 -37.44
N SER A 35 8.45 1.72 -37.80
CA SER A 35 9.63 1.18 -38.50
C SER A 35 10.40 0.14 -37.69
N GLU A 36 10.49 0.30 -36.37
CA GLU A 36 11.15 -0.70 -35.52
C GLU A 36 10.32 -1.98 -35.40
N LEU A 37 8.99 -1.88 -35.28
CA LEU A 37 8.10 -3.05 -35.32
C LEU A 37 8.20 -3.80 -36.65
N THR A 38 8.24 -3.09 -37.78
CA THR A 38 8.49 -3.71 -39.08
C THR A 38 9.85 -4.40 -39.12
N ALA A 39 10.89 -3.77 -38.56
CA ALA A 39 12.22 -4.38 -38.49
C ALA A 39 12.26 -5.65 -37.62
N ILE A 40 11.46 -5.73 -36.56
CA ILE A 40 11.29 -6.94 -35.75
C ILE A 40 10.64 -8.05 -36.60
N ILE A 41 9.55 -7.73 -37.30
CA ILE A 41 8.80 -8.69 -38.14
C ILE A 41 9.69 -9.27 -39.27
N CYS A 42 10.54 -8.43 -39.86
CA CYS A 42 11.31 -8.80 -41.04
C CYS A 42 12.69 -9.42 -40.73
N HIS A 43 13.06 -9.62 -39.46
CA HIS A 43 14.44 -10.00 -39.11
C HIS A 43 14.91 -11.33 -39.69
N ASP A 44 13.98 -12.29 -39.84
CA ASP A 44 14.28 -13.68 -40.21
C ASP A 44 13.60 -14.10 -41.54
N GLN A 45 12.74 -13.23 -42.05
CA GLN A 45 12.08 -13.46 -43.32
C GLN A 45 12.93 -12.82 -44.43
N SER A 46 13.56 -13.64 -45.28
CA SER A 46 14.17 -13.22 -46.56
C SER A 46 13.14 -12.65 -47.57
N LEU A 47 12.00 -12.19 -47.08
CA LEU A 47 10.89 -11.69 -47.84
C LEU A 47 11.18 -10.29 -48.36
N VAL A 48 11.10 -10.19 -49.69
CA VAL A 48 11.07 -8.96 -50.46
C VAL A 48 10.11 -7.96 -49.80
N GLU A 49 10.60 -6.73 -49.66
CA GLU A 49 10.03 -5.52 -49.07
C GLU A 49 8.72 -5.06 -49.76
N SER A 50 7.80 -5.99 -50.00
CA SER A 50 6.50 -5.73 -50.62
C SER A 50 5.56 -5.14 -49.57
N THR A 51 5.41 -3.82 -49.65
CA THR A 51 4.29 -2.98 -49.19
C THR A 51 3.43 -3.57 -48.07
N LEU A 52 3.94 -3.46 -46.84
CA LEU A 52 3.19 -3.60 -45.60
C LEU A 52 2.28 -2.36 -45.41
N GLU A 53 1.26 -2.20 -46.26
CA GLU A 53 0.39 -1.02 -46.25
C GLU A 53 -0.82 -1.14 -45.31
N ASN A 54 -1.27 -2.36 -44.98
CA ASN A 54 -2.46 -2.53 -44.15
C ASN A 54 -2.15 -2.71 -42.64
N LYS A 55 -2.87 -1.97 -41.79
CA LYS A 55 -2.72 -1.96 -40.32
C LYS A 55 -3.13 -3.28 -39.67
N GLU A 56 -4.14 -3.94 -40.22
CA GLU A 56 -4.64 -5.22 -39.73
C GLU A 56 -3.62 -6.34 -39.93
N ASP A 57 -2.84 -6.26 -41.01
CA ASP A 57 -1.74 -7.19 -41.29
C ASP A 57 -0.60 -7.04 -40.27
N LEU A 58 -0.33 -5.82 -39.81
CA LEU A 58 0.71 -5.59 -38.79
C LEU A 58 0.34 -6.27 -37.45
N ILE A 59 -0.92 -6.17 -37.03
CA ILE A 59 -1.40 -6.78 -35.77
C ILE A 59 -1.34 -8.30 -35.86
N LYS A 60 -1.84 -8.83 -36.97
CA LYS A 60 -1.88 -10.27 -37.21
C LYS A 60 -0.46 -10.83 -37.25
N ARG A 61 0.46 -10.13 -37.92
CA ARG A 61 1.87 -10.53 -38.00
C ARG A 61 2.59 -10.42 -36.67
N ILE A 62 2.47 -9.31 -35.93
CA ILE A 62 3.08 -9.16 -34.60
C ILE A 62 2.55 -10.24 -33.64
N SER A 63 1.27 -10.59 -33.74
CA SER A 63 0.66 -11.64 -32.92
C SER A 63 1.01 -13.05 -33.40
N SER A 64 1.77 -13.22 -34.48
CA SER A 64 2.17 -14.53 -35.01
C SER A 64 3.68 -14.78 -34.96
N ILE A 65 4.47 -13.84 -34.43
CA ILE A 65 5.92 -14.02 -34.32
C ILE A 65 6.23 -14.94 -33.13
N PRO A 66 6.98 -16.04 -33.33
CA PRO A 66 7.46 -16.87 -32.25
C PRO A 66 8.48 -16.12 -31.37
N LEU A 67 8.55 -16.46 -30.08
CA LEU A 67 9.38 -15.73 -29.12
C LEU A 67 10.87 -15.80 -29.48
N GLU A 68 11.29 -16.93 -30.03
CA GLU A 68 12.64 -17.19 -30.52
C GLU A 68 13.07 -16.10 -31.50
N GLN A 69 12.20 -15.70 -32.44
CA GLN A 69 12.51 -14.66 -33.42
C GLN A 69 12.69 -13.26 -32.80
N LEU A 70 11.97 -12.92 -31.73
CA LEU A 70 12.22 -11.65 -31.01
C LEU A 70 13.48 -11.73 -30.15
N SER A 71 13.76 -12.88 -29.53
CA SER A 71 15.01 -13.09 -28.82
C SER A 71 16.18 -12.92 -29.78
N ASP A 72 16.13 -13.57 -30.94
CA ASP A 72 17.14 -13.47 -31.99
C ASP A 72 17.28 -12.03 -32.49
N TYR A 73 16.17 -11.31 -32.68
CA TYR A 73 16.21 -9.89 -33.03
C TYR A 73 16.88 -9.02 -31.96
N VAL A 74 16.50 -9.22 -30.70
CA VAL A 74 17.06 -8.47 -29.59
C VAL A 74 18.54 -8.79 -29.44
N ASP A 75 18.95 -10.05 -29.57
CA ASP A 75 20.34 -10.48 -29.50
C ASP A 75 21.16 -9.98 -30.70
N TYR A 76 20.60 -10.00 -31.90
CA TYR A 76 21.18 -9.35 -33.08
C TYR A 76 21.39 -7.85 -32.82
N ARG A 77 20.39 -7.17 -32.25
CA ARG A 77 20.46 -5.74 -31.90
C ARG A 77 21.49 -5.47 -30.82
N VAL A 78 21.52 -6.27 -29.75
CA VAL A 78 22.51 -6.18 -28.67
C VAL A 78 23.91 -6.38 -29.24
N ASN A 79 24.13 -7.40 -30.07
CA ASN A 79 25.41 -7.67 -30.70
C ASN A 79 25.82 -6.59 -31.70
N ARG A 80 24.87 -5.99 -32.42
CA ARG A 80 25.14 -4.85 -33.32
C ARG A 80 25.49 -3.59 -32.52
N MET A 81 24.78 -3.32 -31.41
CA MET A 81 25.07 -2.19 -30.53
C MET A 81 26.40 -2.37 -29.81
N ARG A 82 26.73 -3.59 -29.38
CA ARG A 82 28.03 -3.94 -28.80
C ARG A 82 29.17 -3.74 -29.80
N ARG A 83 29.04 -4.24 -31.03
CA ARG A 83 30.03 -4.02 -32.10
C ARG A 83 30.18 -2.55 -32.48
N ALA A 84 29.07 -1.83 -32.64
CA ALA A 84 29.09 -0.39 -32.86
C ALA A 84 29.70 0.36 -31.66
N GLY A 85 29.49 -0.13 -30.44
CA GLY A 85 30.10 0.39 -29.20
C GLY A 85 31.60 0.11 -29.13
N GLU A 86 32.06 -1.07 -29.55
CA GLU A 86 33.48 -1.43 -29.68
C GLU A 86 34.16 -0.56 -30.75
N GLU A 87 33.54 -0.38 -31.93
CA GLU A 87 34.00 0.53 -33.00
C GLU A 87 33.97 2.01 -32.58
N LEU A 88 32.99 2.44 -31.78
CA LEU A 88 32.89 3.80 -31.25
C LEU A 88 33.86 4.06 -30.10
N ASN A 89 34.08 3.09 -29.21
CA ASN A 89 35.11 3.14 -28.17
C ASN A 89 36.51 3.19 -28.79
N GLN A 90 36.72 2.54 -29.94
CA GLN A 90 37.93 2.70 -30.75
C GLN A 90 38.02 4.07 -31.42
N ARG A 91 36.90 4.75 -31.68
CA ARG A 91 36.86 6.02 -32.43
C ARG A 91 36.82 7.30 -31.56
N ARG A 92 36.48 7.28 -30.26
CA ARG A 92 36.18 8.50 -29.46
C ARG A 92 36.34 8.25 -27.96
N ALA A 93 36.97 9.05 -27.09
CA ALA A 93 37.55 10.40 -27.07
C ALA A 93 36.63 11.63 -27.28
N SER A 94 35.31 11.49 -27.46
CA SER A 94 34.41 12.66 -27.51
C SER A 94 32.94 12.37 -27.17
N GLY A 95 32.45 13.06 -26.13
CA GLY A 95 31.11 13.66 -25.94
C GLY A 95 29.83 12.81 -25.96
N PHE A 96 29.67 11.89 -26.91
CA PHE A 96 28.42 11.15 -27.15
C PHE A 96 28.26 9.89 -26.29
N HIS A 97 29.17 9.66 -25.32
CA HIS A 97 29.33 8.41 -24.57
C HIS A 97 28.12 7.98 -23.72
N ARG A 98 27.38 8.92 -23.14
CA ARG A 98 26.40 8.58 -22.08
C ARG A 98 25.13 7.92 -22.66
N GLN A 99 24.72 8.30 -23.86
CA GLN A 99 23.47 7.82 -24.47
C GLN A 99 23.62 6.42 -25.07
N ALA A 100 24.71 6.18 -25.83
CA ALA A 100 24.96 4.88 -26.45
C ALA A 100 25.15 3.78 -25.39
N LYS A 101 25.89 4.08 -24.31
CA LYS A 101 26.10 3.17 -23.19
C LYS A 101 24.77 2.82 -22.49
N ARG A 102 23.91 3.80 -22.22
CA ARG A 102 22.59 3.57 -21.61
C ARG A 102 21.69 2.67 -22.43
N LEU A 103 21.63 2.88 -23.75
CA LEU A 103 20.84 2.03 -24.64
C LEU A 103 21.40 0.61 -24.70
N GLN A 104 22.74 0.46 -24.69
CA GLN A 104 23.40 -0.83 -24.61
C GLN A 104 23.08 -1.56 -23.30
N ASP A 105 23.24 -0.90 -22.15
CA ASP A 105 22.95 -1.45 -20.83
C ASP A 105 21.47 -1.87 -20.71
N PHE A 106 20.57 -1.04 -21.23
CA PHE A 106 19.14 -1.36 -21.33
C PHE A 106 18.89 -2.59 -22.20
N ALA A 107 19.47 -2.66 -23.41
CA ALA A 107 19.23 -3.77 -24.32
C ALA A 107 19.77 -5.09 -23.77
N VAL A 108 20.94 -5.06 -23.11
CA VAL A 108 21.49 -6.22 -22.39
C VAL A 108 20.54 -6.67 -21.28
N THR A 109 20.04 -5.72 -20.49
CA THR A 109 19.06 -5.99 -19.42
C THR A 109 17.75 -6.54 -19.96
N PHE A 110 17.25 -6.00 -21.06
CA PHE A 110 16.02 -6.44 -21.69
C PHE A 110 16.16 -7.82 -22.33
N SER A 111 17.30 -8.13 -22.95
CA SER A 111 17.62 -9.48 -23.43
C SER A 111 17.62 -10.48 -22.26
N ARG A 112 18.28 -10.15 -21.14
CA ARG A 112 18.27 -10.98 -19.93
C ARG A 112 16.84 -11.19 -19.39
N PHE A 113 16.03 -10.14 -19.37
CA PHE A 113 14.62 -10.21 -18.99
C PHE A 113 13.82 -11.11 -19.93
N LEU A 114 13.98 -10.99 -21.26
CA LEU A 114 13.29 -11.84 -22.22
C LEU A 114 13.69 -13.31 -22.07
N HIS A 115 14.96 -13.59 -21.81
CA HIS A 115 15.43 -14.95 -21.57
C HIS A 115 14.76 -15.56 -20.33
N ALA A 116 14.72 -14.82 -19.21
CA ALA A 116 14.02 -15.25 -17.99
C ALA A 116 12.50 -15.42 -18.22
N TYR A 117 11.88 -14.46 -18.92
CA TYR A 117 10.44 -14.46 -19.21
C TYR A 117 10.03 -15.52 -20.24
N SER A 118 10.95 -15.97 -21.10
CA SER A 118 10.69 -17.01 -22.10
C SER A 118 10.22 -18.32 -21.50
N GLY A 119 10.71 -18.65 -20.30
CA GLY A 119 10.22 -19.78 -19.52
C GLY A 119 8.72 -19.66 -19.22
N ILE A 120 8.26 -18.49 -18.76
CA ILE A 120 6.84 -18.22 -18.48
C ILE A 120 6.00 -18.30 -19.76
N ILE A 121 6.46 -17.68 -20.85
CA ILE A 121 5.74 -17.69 -22.14
C ILE A 121 5.60 -19.12 -22.65
N SER A 122 6.66 -19.92 -22.63
CA SER A 122 6.62 -21.31 -23.12
C SER A 122 5.59 -22.16 -22.35
N ILE A 123 5.51 -21.97 -21.02
CA ILE A 123 4.49 -22.63 -20.19
C ILE A 123 3.08 -22.15 -20.56
N MET A 124 2.89 -20.85 -20.77
CA MET A 124 1.59 -20.28 -21.14
C MET A 124 1.15 -20.67 -22.56
N GLN A 125 2.07 -20.77 -23.52
CA GLN A 125 1.79 -21.24 -24.89
C GLN A 125 1.32 -22.70 -24.90
N ASN A 126 1.92 -23.54 -24.04
CA ASN A 126 1.47 -24.92 -23.85
C ASN A 126 0.08 -25.01 -23.20
N ALA A 127 -0.33 -23.99 -22.45
CA ALA A 127 -1.67 -23.90 -21.89
C ALA A 127 -2.69 -23.39 -22.93
N ASP A 128 -2.36 -22.33 -23.68
CA ASP A 128 -3.11 -21.83 -24.84
C ASP A 128 -2.22 -20.88 -25.67
N LEU A 129 -2.10 -21.19 -26.96
CA LEU A 129 -1.28 -20.48 -27.95
C LEU A 129 -1.57 -18.98 -28.02
N GLN A 130 -2.80 -18.54 -27.71
CA GLN A 130 -3.19 -17.14 -27.78
C GLN A 130 -2.51 -16.27 -26.71
N TYR A 131 -2.16 -16.84 -25.55
CA TYR A 131 -1.45 -16.13 -24.50
C TYR A 131 -0.06 -15.70 -24.96
N GLY A 132 0.78 -16.65 -25.37
CA GLY A 132 2.16 -16.32 -25.77
C GLY A 132 2.25 -15.18 -26.77
N ASN A 133 1.37 -15.21 -27.77
CA ASN A 133 1.28 -14.25 -28.85
C ASN A 133 0.95 -12.81 -28.39
N VAL A 134 0.06 -12.65 -27.41
CA VAL A 134 -0.33 -11.32 -26.91
C VAL A 134 0.71 -10.72 -25.97
N ALA A 135 1.32 -11.51 -25.09
CA ALA A 135 2.47 -11.03 -24.30
C ALA A 135 3.61 -10.60 -25.21
N PHE A 136 3.91 -11.42 -26.21
CA PHE A 136 4.92 -11.13 -27.21
C PHE A 136 4.67 -9.78 -27.89
N ALA A 137 3.45 -9.58 -28.40
CA ALA A 137 3.08 -8.35 -29.09
C ALA A 137 3.23 -7.11 -28.19
N THR A 138 2.84 -7.25 -26.93
CA THR A 138 2.94 -6.18 -25.93
C THR A 138 4.39 -5.86 -25.58
N LEU A 139 5.26 -6.87 -25.45
CA LEU A 139 6.69 -6.68 -25.16
C LEU A 139 7.47 -6.12 -26.35
N SER A 140 7.14 -6.56 -27.58
CA SER A 140 7.72 -6.01 -28.80
C SER A 140 7.39 -4.52 -28.94
N LEU A 141 6.15 -4.16 -28.63
CA LEU A 141 5.70 -2.76 -28.62
C LEU A 141 6.41 -1.94 -27.54
N LEU A 142 6.57 -2.49 -26.34
CA LEU A 142 7.34 -1.88 -25.25
C LEU A 142 8.79 -1.62 -25.67
N PHE A 143 9.48 -2.63 -26.20
CA PHE A 143 10.87 -2.54 -26.62
C PHE A 143 11.05 -1.48 -27.71
N ALA A 144 10.21 -1.53 -28.76
CA ALA A 144 10.24 -0.55 -29.84
C ALA A 144 9.98 0.88 -29.33
N THR A 145 9.05 1.02 -28.38
CA THR A 145 8.72 2.33 -27.77
C THR A 145 9.88 2.87 -26.93
N ILE A 146 10.47 2.04 -26.05
CA ILE A 146 11.60 2.46 -25.20
C ILE A 146 12.82 2.77 -26.06
N LYS A 147 13.13 1.94 -27.06
CA LYS A 147 14.28 2.17 -27.94
C LYS A 147 14.20 3.52 -28.67
N VAL A 148 13.03 3.86 -29.20
CA VAL A 148 12.78 5.13 -29.89
C VAL A 148 12.84 6.32 -28.92
N LYS A 149 12.67 6.08 -27.61
CA LYS A 149 12.66 7.09 -26.55
C LYS A 149 13.75 6.91 -25.48
N ALA A 150 14.84 6.22 -25.83
CA ALA A 150 15.89 5.76 -24.91
C ALA A 150 16.64 6.88 -24.16
N ASP A 151 16.32 8.14 -24.44
CA ASP A 151 16.77 9.30 -23.69
C ASP A 151 16.14 9.43 -22.29
N ALA A 152 15.02 8.74 -21.98
CA ALA A 152 14.15 9.22 -20.91
C ALA A 152 14.33 8.66 -19.49
N GLU A 153 14.53 7.36 -19.21
CA GLU A 153 14.34 6.91 -17.80
C GLU A 153 15.18 5.72 -17.30
N GLU A 154 16.04 6.00 -16.32
CA GLU A 154 16.77 5.03 -15.50
C GLU A 154 15.83 4.17 -14.62
N SER A 155 14.69 4.71 -14.20
CA SER A 155 13.67 4.03 -13.39
C SER A 155 13.09 2.78 -14.06
N ILE A 156 12.89 2.82 -15.37
CA ILE A 156 12.35 1.68 -16.12
C ILE A 156 13.41 0.59 -16.26
N HIS A 157 14.66 0.99 -16.49
CA HIS A 157 15.78 0.06 -16.50
C HIS A 157 15.91 -0.67 -15.15
N THR A 158 15.89 0.07 -14.03
CA THR A 158 15.89 -0.51 -12.69
C THR A 158 14.68 -1.42 -12.44
N SER A 159 13.49 -1.02 -12.91
CA SER A 159 12.28 -1.84 -12.78
C SER A 159 12.39 -3.16 -13.54
N ILE A 160 12.90 -3.15 -14.77
CA ILE A 160 13.11 -4.36 -15.58
C ILE A 160 14.20 -5.24 -14.97
N LEU A 161 15.30 -4.65 -14.46
CA LEU A 161 16.32 -5.40 -13.71
C LEU A 161 15.72 -6.12 -12.52
N HIS A 162 14.96 -5.40 -11.70
CA HIS A 162 14.35 -5.94 -10.49
C HIS A 162 13.32 -7.04 -10.79
N ILE A 163 12.53 -6.87 -11.85
CA ILE A 163 11.61 -7.90 -12.32
C ILE A 163 12.40 -9.12 -12.84
N SER A 164 13.48 -8.90 -13.58
CA SER A 164 14.35 -9.98 -14.10
C SER A 164 15.08 -10.73 -12.99
N ASP A 165 15.55 -10.06 -11.94
CA ASP A 165 16.26 -10.69 -10.81
C ASP A 165 15.29 -11.49 -9.93
N ARG A 166 14.02 -11.07 -9.87
CA ARG A 166 12.96 -11.77 -9.13
C ARG A 166 12.28 -12.87 -9.93
N MET A 167 12.56 -13.00 -11.23
CA MET A 167 12.10 -14.14 -12.02
C MET A 167 13.15 -15.25 -11.95
N PRO A 168 12.91 -16.32 -11.17
CA PRO A 168 13.76 -17.49 -11.27
C PRO A 168 13.68 -18.08 -12.69
N ASP A 169 14.67 -18.89 -13.06
CA ASP A 169 14.57 -19.70 -14.28
C ASP A 169 13.39 -20.68 -14.10
N PHE A 170 12.23 -20.31 -14.64
CA PHE A 170 10.99 -21.06 -14.45
C PHE A 170 11.07 -22.47 -15.06
N ARG A 171 12.04 -22.75 -15.93
CA ARG A 171 12.36 -24.12 -16.37
C ARG A 171 12.78 -25.00 -15.20
N VAL A 172 13.46 -24.44 -14.21
CA VAL A 172 13.84 -25.11 -12.96
C VAL A 172 12.59 -25.38 -12.12
N TYR A 173 11.70 -24.41 -11.97
CA TYR A 173 10.48 -24.57 -11.16
C TYR A 173 9.48 -25.55 -11.75
N GLN A 174 9.29 -25.55 -13.07
CA GLN A 174 8.43 -26.51 -13.77
C GLN A 174 8.91 -27.96 -13.59
N ARG A 175 10.23 -28.16 -13.46
CA ARG A 175 10.82 -29.48 -13.24
C ARG A 175 10.66 -29.96 -11.79
N ILE A 176 10.60 -29.04 -10.82
CA ILE A 176 10.58 -29.37 -9.39
C ILE A 176 9.16 -29.40 -8.82
N TYR A 177 8.25 -28.53 -9.28
CA TYR A 177 6.90 -28.38 -8.72
C TYR A 177 5.82 -28.26 -9.82
N PRO A 178 5.36 -29.36 -10.43
CA PRO A 178 4.25 -29.34 -11.37
C PRO A 178 2.90 -29.27 -10.63
N ASP A 179 2.72 -28.27 -9.77
CA ASP A 179 1.48 -28.10 -8.99
C ASP A 179 0.63 -26.90 -9.48
N ARG A 180 -0.62 -26.89 -9.03
CA ARG A 180 -1.63 -25.88 -9.40
C ARG A 180 -1.31 -24.49 -8.85
N ALA A 181 -0.67 -24.40 -7.69
CA ALA A 181 -0.34 -23.13 -7.06
C ALA A 181 0.74 -22.38 -7.87
N LEU A 182 1.71 -23.11 -8.43
CA LEU A 182 2.70 -22.55 -9.35
C LEU A 182 2.04 -21.98 -10.61
N GLY A 183 1.06 -22.68 -11.18
CA GLY A 183 0.30 -22.20 -12.35
C GLY A 183 -0.42 -20.87 -12.11
N LEU A 184 -1.03 -20.71 -10.93
CA LEU A 184 -1.68 -19.45 -10.54
C LEU A 184 -0.66 -18.32 -10.37
N MET A 185 0.44 -18.58 -9.66
CA MET A 185 1.52 -17.60 -9.46
C MET A 185 2.14 -17.15 -10.80
N LEU A 186 2.35 -18.10 -11.72
CA LEU A 186 2.83 -17.82 -13.08
C LEU A 186 1.85 -16.94 -13.86
N SER A 187 0.55 -17.22 -13.76
CA SER A 187 -0.48 -16.43 -14.44
C SER A 187 -0.56 -14.99 -13.91
N GLU A 188 -0.34 -14.79 -12.60
CA GLU A 188 -0.29 -13.47 -11.99
C GLU A 188 0.96 -12.69 -12.39
N ALA A 189 2.14 -13.35 -12.38
CA ALA A 189 3.38 -12.74 -12.84
C ALA A 189 3.28 -12.33 -14.33
N TYR A 190 2.72 -13.22 -15.15
CA TYR A 190 2.47 -12.97 -16.57
C TYR A 190 1.53 -11.78 -16.80
N ARG A 191 0.42 -11.71 -16.05
CA ARG A 191 -0.50 -10.56 -16.06
C ARG A 191 0.20 -9.26 -15.65
N GLY A 192 1.01 -9.29 -14.60
CA GLY A 192 1.76 -8.13 -14.11
C GLY A 192 2.68 -7.54 -15.18
N ILE A 193 3.39 -8.39 -15.91
CA ILE A 193 4.33 -7.99 -16.96
C ILE A 193 3.61 -7.36 -18.16
N ILE A 194 2.48 -7.92 -18.59
CA ILE A 194 1.67 -7.31 -19.66
C ILE A 194 1.17 -5.93 -19.24
N LEU A 195 0.62 -5.80 -18.03
CA LEU A 195 0.12 -4.52 -17.54
C LEU A 195 1.24 -3.49 -17.42
N PHE A 196 2.40 -3.87 -16.89
CA PHE A 196 3.59 -3.02 -16.86
C PHE A 196 3.98 -2.54 -18.25
N ALA A 197 4.10 -3.47 -19.21
CA ALA A 197 4.49 -3.15 -20.57
C ALA A 197 3.52 -2.18 -21.25
N ARG A 198 2.21 -2.31 -21.00
CA ARG A 198 1.21 -1.36 -21.50
C ARG A 198 1.35 0.01 -20.90
N GLU A 199 1.43 0.12 -19.57
CA GLU A 199 1.50 1.41 -18.88
C GLU A 199 2.72 2.20 -19.34
N VAL A 200 3.89 1.54 -19.41
CA VAL A 200 5.13 2.16 -19.90
C VAL A 200 4.97 2.60 -21.37
N THR A 201 4.31 1.80 -22.19
CA THR A 201 4.04 2.13 -23.60
C THR A 201 3.14 3.37 -23.72
N VAL A 202 2.03 3.46 -22.97
CA VAL A 202 1.12 4.61 -22.97
C VAL A 202 1.81 5.87 -22.49
N HIS A 203 2.55 5.73 -21.39
CA HIS A 203 3.35 6.80 -20.81
C HIS A 203 4.28 7.41 -21.86
N PHE A 204 4.97 6.57 -22.62
CA PHE A 204 5.85 7.00 -23.68
C PHE A 204 5.16 7.41 -24.98
N GLN A 205 3.95 7.01 -25.27
CA GLN A 205 3.27 7.47 -26.49
C GLN A 205 2.59 8.81 -26.33
N SER A 206 2.32 9.22 -25.09
CA SER A 206 1.69 10.51 -24.77
C SER A 206 2.48 11.70 -25.36
N PRO A 207 1.83 12.58 -26.16
CA PRO A 207 2.46 13.73 -26.82
C PRO A 207 3.18 14.70 -25.86
N ARG A 208 2.75 14.72 -24.59
CA ARG A 208 3.28 15.59 -23.51
C ARG A 208 4.77 15.38 -23.22
N PHE A 209 5.35 14.26 -23.65
CA PHE A 209 6.77 13.98 -23.45
C PHE A 209 7.73 14.64 -24.45
N ALA A 210 7.22 15.34 -25.48
CA ALA A 210 8.09 16.05 -26.41
C ALA A 210 8.46 17.48 -25.96
N GLY A 211 7.98 17.95 -24.80
CA GLY A 211 8.27 19.32 -24.38
C GLY A 211 7.95 19.74 -22.94
N SER A 212 7.54 18.86 -22.03
CA SER A 212 7.24 19.28 -20.64
C SER A 212 7.72 18.26 -19.61
N HIS A 213 8.63 18.69 -18.72
CA HIS A 213 9.16 17.95 -17.56
C HIS A 213 8.07 17.42 -16.59
N GLU A 214 6.82 17.89 -16.70
CA GLU A 214 5.70 17.52 -15.83
C GLU A 214 5.12 16.10 -16.07
N GLY A 215 5.43 15.46 -17.19
CA GLY A 215 4.94 14.10 -17.50
C GLY A 215 5.69 13.00 -16.75
N GLU A 216 6.96 13.23 -16.41
CA GLU A 216 7.91 12.25 -15.87
C GLU A 216 7.58 11.86 -14.40
N THR A 217 6.98 12.77 -13.64
CA THR A 217 6.62 12.53 -12.24
C THR A 217 5.41 11.60 -12.10
N LYS A 218 4.44 11.67 -13.02
CA LYS A 218 3.18 10.89 -12.90
C LYS A 218 3.38 9.39 -13.08
N GLY A 219 4.23 8.96 -14.02
CA GLY A 219 4.46 7.52 -14.27
C GLY A 219 5.19 6.81 -13.13
N LYS A 220 6.23 7.44 -12.59
CA LYS A 220 6.97 6.94 -11.42
C LYS A 220 6.04 6.80 -10.20
N THR A 221 5.13 7.75 -10.02
CA THR A 221 4.20 7.76 -8.87
C THR A 221 3.30 6.51 -8.85
N VAL A 222 2.72 6.10 -9.98
CA VAL A 222 1.80 4.95 -10.05
C VAL A 222 2.50 3.62 -9.74
N LEU A 223 3.74 3.43 -10.18
CA LEU A 223 4.51 2.21 -9.87
C LEU A 223 4.87 2.13 -8.39
N HIS A 224 5.26 3.26 -7.79
CA HIS A 224 5.55 3.32 -6.37
C HIS A 224 4.29 3.07 -5.53
N GLU A 225 3.14 3.64 -5.89
CA GLU A 225 1.87 3.40 -5.20
C GLU A 225 1.52 1.91 -5.15
N ARG A 226 1.69 1.18 -6.27
CA ARG A 226 1.41 -0.26 -6.31
C ARG A 226 2.36 -1.10 -5.44
N GLU A 227 3.64 -0.74 -5.39
CA GLU A 227 4.60 -1.44 -4.53
C GLU A 227 4.33 -1.11 -3.05
N ASP A 228 4.03 0.16 -2.72
CA ASP A 228 3.67 0.55 -1.35
C ASP A 228 2.43 -0.22 -0.87
N GLU A 229 1.37 -0.29 -1.69
CA GLU A 229 0.19 -1.09 -1.38
C GLU A 229 0.51 -2.59 -1.19
N ARG A 230 1.41 -3.14 -2.01
CA ARG A 230 1.83 -4.54 -1.88
C ARG A 230 2.52 -4.76 -0.54
N VAL A 231 3.45 -3.89 -0.17
CA VAL A 231 4.17 -3.97 1.11
C VAL A 231 3.19 -3.84 2.28
N ILE A 232 2.23 -2.91 2.22
CA ILE A 232 1.18 -2.77 3.25
C ILE A 232 0.36 -4.05 3.38
N ARG A 233 -0.04 -4.67 2.26
CA ARG A 233 -0.77 -5.95 2.26
C ARG A 233 0.04 -7.08 2.87
N ASP A 234 1.34 -7.12 2.63
CA ASP A 234 2.22 -8.12 3.23
C ASP A 234 2.41 -7.87 4.73
N MET A 235 2.53 -6.61 5.17
CA MET A 235 2.53 -6.25 6.59
C MET A 235 1.23 -6.61 7.30
N ALA A 236 0.08 -6.45 6.64
CA ALA A 236 -1.21 -6.89 7.18
C ALA A 236 -1.18 -8.39 7.53
N LYS A 237 -0.49 -9.20 6.72
CA LYS A 237 -0.34 -10.64 7.01
C LYS A 237 0.55 -10.86 8.22
N THR A 238 1.69 -10.18 8.32
CA THR A 238 2.61 -10.29 9.46
C THR A 238 1.98 -9.83 10.77
N LEU A 239 1.08 -8.84 10.71
CA LEU A 239 0.32 -8.34 11.86
C LEU A 239 -0.93 -9.19 12.19
N ASN A 240 -1.18 -10.31 11.49
CA ASN A 240 -2.39 -11.12 11.62
C ASN A 240 -3.70 -10.34 11.39
N LEU A 241 -3.67 -9.42 10.42
CA LEU A 241 -4.76 -8.52 10.04
C LEU A 241 -5.29 -8.82 8.61
N GLN A 242 -5.20 -10.06 8.13
CA GLN A 242 -5.55 -10.39 6.74
C GLN A 242 -7.02 -10.04 6.40
N ASN A 243 -7.90 -10.15 7.40
CA ASN A 243 -9.34 -9.86 7.29
C ASN A 243 -9.71 -8.45 7.77
N TYR A 244 -8.75 -7.66 8.25
CA TYR A 244 -8.99 -6.30 8.68
C TYR A 244 -8.94 -5.35 7.49
N ARG A 245 -9.90 -4.43 7.42
CA ARG A 245 -9.94 -3.32 6.46
C ARG A 245 -10.29 -2.06 7.22
N VAL A 246 -9.58 -0.96 6.96
CA VAL A 246 -9.86 0.32 7.63
C VAL A 246 -11.22 0.86 7.21
N GLU A 247 -11.66 0.58 5.99
CA GLU A 247 -13.01 0.96 5.53
C GLU A 247 -14.11 0.26 6.34
N ASP A 248 -13.94 -1.03 6.66
CA ASP A 248 -14.88 -1.78 7.50
C ASP A 248 -14.91 -1.20 8.92
N MET A 249 -13.75 -0.86 9.47
CA MET A 249 -13.67 -0.19 10.77
C MET A 249 -14.36 1.19 10.75
N ARG A 250 -14.26 1.97 9.67
CA ARG A 250 -14.99 3.24 9.53
C ARG A 250 -16.50 3.05 9.44
N ASN A 251 -16.96 2.02 8.73
CA ASN A 251 -18.36 1.66 8.69
C ASN A 251 -18.87 1.27 10.09
N GLN A 252 -18.09 0.47 10.82
CA GLN A 252 -18.38 0.11 12.21
C GLN A 252 -18.39 1.34 13.13
N LEU A 253 -17.48 2.28 12.95
CA LEU A 253 -17.47 3.56 13.69
C LEU A 253 -18.76 4.35 13.44
N THR A 254 -19.21 4.42 12.19
CA THR A 254 -20.46 5.13 11.82
C THR A 254 -21.68 4.48 12.45
N GLU A 255 -21.78 3.15 12.39
CA GLU A 255 -22.84 2.38 13.05
C GLU A 255 -22.80 2.57 14.57
N TYR A 256 -21.60 2.51 15.16
CA TYR A 256 -21.39 2.71 16.59
C TYR A 256 -21.82 4.10 17.03
N GLN A 257 -21.52 5.15 16.25
CA GLN A 257 -22.02 6.51 16.52
C GLN A 257 -23.55 6.57 16.51
N HIS A 258 -24.22 5.83 15.61
CA HIS A 258 -25.68 5.80 15.58
C HIS A 258 -26.25 5.18 16.86
N ILE A 259 -25.67 4.06 17.32
CA ILE A 259 -26.02 3.41 18.58
C ILE A 259 -25.82 4.38 19.75
N LEU A 260 -24.65 5.01 19.84
CA LEU A 260 -24.33 5.97 20.90
C LEU A 260 -25.28 7.17 20.92
N ARG A 261 -25.63 7.74 19.76
CA ARG A 261 -26.60 8.84 19.66
C ARG A 261 -28.00 8.41 20.06
N HIS A 262 -28.40 7.20 19.74
CA HIS A 262 -29.69 6.67 20.18
C HIS A 262 -29.71 6.48 21.71
N GLU A 263 -28.68 5.84 22.28
CA GLU A 263 -28.59 5.54 23.71
C GLU A 263 -28.47 6.80 24.59
N PHE A 264 -27.62 7.76 24.20
CA PHE A 264 -27.31 8.93 25.03
C PHE A 264 -27.99 10.23 24.53
N GLY A 265 -28.52 10.25 23.31
CA GLY A 265 -29.17 11.43 22.73
C GLY A 265 -30.69 11.48 22.94
N SER A 266 -31.34 10.35 23.19
CA SER A 266 -32.81 10.27 23.28
C SER A 266 -33.36 10.82 24.60
N ASP A 267 -32.64 10.66 25.71
CA ASP A 267 -33.09 11.12 27.02
C ASP A 267 -32.76 12.61 27.25
N ARG A 268 -33.79 13.46 27.21
CA ARG A 268 -33.67 14.91 27.48
C ARG A 268 -33.32 15.24 28.94
N ARG A 269 -33.49 14.29 29.86
CA ARG A 269 -33.22 14.50 31.29
C ARG A 269 -31.76 14.27 31.64
N ARG A 270 -30.97 13.64 30.77
CA ARG A 270 -29.56 13.35 31.01
C ARG A 270 -28.68 14.38 30.35
N GLN A 271 -27.52 14.65 30.96
CA GLN A 271 -26.48 15.43 30.29
C GLN A 271 -26.01 14.69 29.03
N LYS A 272 -25.79 15.48 27.98
CA LYS A 272 -25.23 15.03 26.71
C LYS A 272 -23.81 15.53 26.62
N MET A 273 -22.90 14.65 26.17
CA MET A 273 -21.53 15.03 25.86
C MET A 273 -21.29 14.72 24.39
N ASP A 274 -21.36 15.74 23.56
CA ASP A 274 -20.93 15.66 22.16
C ASP A 274 -19.56 16.32 22.00
N THR A 275 -18.95 16.14 20.83
CA THR A 275 -17.62 16.71 20.56
C THR A 275 -17.60 18.23 20.66
N ARG A 276 -18.67 18.93 20.27
CA ARG A 276 -18.71 20.40 20.31
C ARG A 276 -18.71 20.90 21.74
N HIS A 277 -19.54 20.29 22.60
CA HIS A 277 -19.60 20.60 24.01
C HIS A 277 -18.26 20.30 24.68
N PHE A 278 -17.69 19.12 24.45
CA PHE A 278 -16.39 18.74 25.00
C PHE A 278 -15.29 19.74 24.61
N LEU A 279 -15.16 20.07 23.32
CA LEU A 279 -14.14 21.02 22.84
C LEU A 279 -14.33 22.45 23.37
N SER A 280 -15.52 22.81 23.84
CA SER A 280 -15.77 24.11 24.50
C SER A 280 -15.31 24.17 25.97
N THR A 281 -15.04 23.01 26.59
CA THR A 281 -14.56 22.94 27.97
C THR A 281 -13.06 23.22 28.07
N VAL A 282 -12.57 23.47 29.29
CA VAL A 282 -11.13 23.63 29.56
C VAL A 282 -10.34 22.37 29.16
N ASP A 283 -10.92 21.19 29.36
CA ASP A 283 -10.29 19.91 29.01
C ASP A 283 -10.22 19.69 27.50
N GLY A 284 -11.25 20.13 26.78
CA GLY A 284 -11.26 20.16 25.31
C GLY A 284 -10.25 21.15 24.73
N GLN A 285 -10.09 22.31 25.36
CA GLN A 285 -9.05 23.28 25.00
C GLN A 285 -7.65 22.71 25.28
N TYR A 286 -7.46 22.01 26.40
CA TYR A 286 -6.21 21.30 26.70
C TYR A 286 -5.86 20.27 25.62
N TRP A 287 -6.85 19.52 25.12
CA TRP A 287 -6.68 18.56 24.04
C TRP A 287 -6.16 19.23 22.76
N GLU A 288 -6.78 20.34 22.36
CA GLU A 288 -6.44 21.10 21.14
C GLU A 288 -5.09 21.84 21.22
N ASN A 289 -4.65 22.23 22.42
CA ASN A 289 -3.40 22.97 22.63
C ASN A 289 -2.21 22.23 22.03
N PRO A 290 -1.27 22.89 21.33
CA PRO A 290 -0.15 22.20 20.69
C PRO A 290 0.69 21.32 21.63
N GLY A 291 1.30 20.27 21.07
CA GLY A 291 2.28 19.43 21.74
C GLY A 291 1.81 17.99 22.00
N ARG A 292 2.70 17.21 22.61
CA ARG A 292 2.48 15.79 22.93
C ARG A 292 1.58 15.67 24.14
N LYS A 293 0.38 15.12 23.97
CA LYS A 293 -0.64 15.08 25.03
C LYS A 293 -1.31 13.71 25.06
N LEU A 294 -1.47 13.19 26.26
CA LEU A 294 -2.38 12.10 26.58
C LEU A 294 -3.51 12.64 27.43
N LEU A 295 -4.74 12.41 27.00
CA LEU A 295 -5.96 12.75 27.71
C LEU A 295 -6.70 11.47 28.08
N LEU A 296 -6.80 11.20 29.38
CA LEU A 296 -7.61 10.11 29.93
C LEU A 296 -8.97 10.67 30.36
N LEU A 297 -10.00 10.39 29.57
CA LEU A 297 -11.39 10.67 29.90
C LEU A 297 -11.99 9.46 30.60
N PHE A 298 -12.46 9.64 31.83
CA PHE A 298 -13.10 8.56 32.56
C PHE A 298 -14.32 9.03 33.33
N GLY A 299 -15.30 8.16 33.49
CA GLY A 299 -16.57 8.59 34.03
C GLY A 299 -17.53 7.47 34.33
N ARG A 300 -18.53 7.78 35.17
CA ARG A 300 -19.67 6.91 35.42
C ARG A 300 -20.85 7.27 34.55
N ASN A 301 -21.58 6.25 34.10
CA ASN A 301 -22.91 6.45 33.57
C ASN A 301 -23.86 6.83 34.72
N GLU A 302 -24.97 7.48 34.39
CA GLU A 302 -26.00 7.78 35.38
C GLU A 302 -26.61 6.45 35.89
N ILE A 303 -26.94 6.35 37.18
CA ILE A 303 -27.30 5.08 37.85
C ILE A 303 -28.51 4.39 37.20
N SER A 304 -29.46 5.16 36.66
CA SER A 304 -30.61 4.60 35.95
C SER A 304 -30.30 4.16 34.51
N SER A 305 -29.05 4.32 34.05
CA SER A 305 -28.60 3.86 32.73
C SER A 305 -28.15 2.40 32.78
N SER A 306 -28.88 1.53 32.08
CA SER A 306 -28.47 0.14 31.86
C SER A 306 -27.52 -0.05 30.66
N SER A 307 -27.05 1.04 30.03
CA SER A 307 -26.21 0.95 28.84
C SER A 307 -24.86 0.31 29.14
N ALA A 308 -24.45 -0.61 28.26
CA ALA A 308 -23.11 -1.22 28.27
C ALA A 308 -22.02 -0.26 27.72
N ASN A 309 -22.42 0.80 27.02
CA ASN A 309 -21.52 1.81 26.48
C ASN A 309 -21.13 2.85 27.54
N SER A 310 -20.10 3.64 27.28
CA SER A 310 -19.76 4.80 28.12
C SER A 310 -20.43 6.03 27.56
N TRP A 311 -21.01 6.87 28.42
CA TRP A 311 -21.58 8.15 28.02
C TRP A 311 -20.53 9.14 27.46
N LEU A 312 -19.24 8.84 27.63
CA LEU A 312 -18.10 9.59 27.06
C LEU A 312 -17.64 9.06 25.70
N SER A 313 -18.02 7.84 25.31
CA SER A 313 -17.68 7.28 24.00
C SER A 313 -18.20 8.10 22.81
N PRO A 314 -19.31 8.86 22.87
CA PRO A 314 -19.70 9.78 21.79
C PRO A 314 -18.58 10.77 21.43
N VAL A 315 -17.84 11.30 22.41
CA VAL A 315 -16.73 12.24 22.18
C VAL A 315 -15.61 11.58 21.36
N ALA A 316 -15.15 10.40 21.78
CA ALA A 316 -14.09 9.68 21.08
C ALA A 316 -14.51 9.32 19.65
N ALA A 317 -15.72 8.78 19.48
CA ALA A 317 -16.21 8.34 18.19
C ALA A 317 -16.40 9.52 17.21
N GLU A 318 -16.97 10.64 17.67
CA GLU A 318 -17.19 11.82 16.85
C GLU A 318 -15.89 12.59 16.53
N LEU A 319 -14.93 12.65 17.47
CA LEU A 319 -13.60 13.20 17.19
C LEU A 319 -12.86 12.36 16.16
N ALA A 320 -12.91 11.03 16.28
CA ALA A 320 -12.27 10.14 15.31
C ALA A 320 -12.78 10.38 13.89
N GLU A 321 -14.11 10.40 13.74
CA GLU A 321 -14.78 10.67 12.47
C GLU A 321 -14.42 12.06 11.92
N ARG A 322 -14.44 13.09 12.77
CA ARG A 322 -14.00 14.44 12.38
C ARG A 322 -12.58 14.44 11.84
N HIS A 323 -11.65 13.74 12.47
CA HIS A 323 -10.26 13.67 12.00
C HIS A 323 -10.13 12.85 10.70
N PHE A 324 -10.91 11.78 10.52
CA PHE A 324 -10.97 11.06 9.25
C PHE A 324 -11.44 11.96 8.10
N GLN A 325 -12.52 12.72 8.31
CA GLN A 325 -13.09 13.66 7.34
C GLN A 325 -12.13 14.80 6.97
N MET A 326 -11.39 15.32 7.95
CA MET A 326 -10.37 16.38 7.75
C MET A 326 -9.08 15.88 7.11
N ASN A 327 -9.02 14.60 6.71
CA ASN A 327 -7.83 13.95 6.20
C ASN A 327 -6.61 14.00 7.15
N ASN A 328 -6.84 14.08 8.46
CA ASN A 328 -5.76 14.06 9.44
C ASN A 328 -5.15 12.65 9.54
N THR A 329 -3.92 12.59 10.07
CA THR A 329 -3.25 11.33 10.45
C THR A 329 -3.83 10.85 11.77
N ILE A 330 -4.73 9.87 11.71
CA ILE A 330 -5.40 9.32 12.88
C ILE A 330 -5.45 7.80 12.83
N ALA A 331 -5.33 7.17 14.01
CA ALA A 331 -5.75 5.80 14.24
C ALA A 331 -6.80 5.75 15.35
N TYR A 332 -7.84 4.93 15.15
CA TYR A 332 -8.95 4.77 16.08
C TYR A 332 -9.19 3.29 16.34
N GLU A 333 -9.43 2.94 17.60
CA GLU A 333 -9.83 1.60 17.99
C GLU A 333 -10.89 1.68 19.09
N SER A 334 -11.97 0.90 18.93
CA SER A 334 -12.96 0.67 19.98
C SER A 334 -12.80 -0.75 20.47
N CYS A 335 -12.31 -0.91 21.70
CA CYS A 335 -12.06 -2.22 22.26
C CYS A 335 -13.37 -2.93 22.62
N ASP A 336 -13.32 -4.24 22.48
CA ASP A 336 -14.30 -5.20 22.96
C ASP A 336 -13.63 -6.27 23.83
N LYS A 337 -14.39 -7.29 24.24
CA LYS A 337 -13.90 -8.38 25.08
C LYS A 337 -12.79 -9.22 24.43
N SER A 338 -12.75 -9.25 23.09
CA SER A 338 -11.76 -10.01 22.32
C SER A 338 -10.50 -9.21 21.99
N SER A 339 -10.49 -7.92 22.33
CA SER A 339 -9.40 -7.02 22.02
C SER A 339 -8.22 -7.26 22.96
N THR A 340 -7.05 -7.51 22.37
CA THR A 340 -5.76 -7.57 23.08
C THR A 340 -4.92 -6.34 22.75
N LEU A 341 -3.95 -6.03 23.62
CA LEU A 341 -3.07 -4.89 23.41
C LEU A 341 -2.24 -5.08 22.14
N GLU A 342 -1.80 -6.32 21.90
CA GLU A 342 -1.11 -6.72 20.66
C GLU A 342 -1.94 -6.43 19.41
N LEU A 343 -3.21 -6.84 19.41
CA LEU A 343 -4.13 -6.61 18.28
C LEU A 343 -4.39 -5.12 18.07
N THR A 344 -4.58 -4.37 19.16
CA THR A 344 -4.82 -2.92 19.14
C THR A 344 -3.64 -2.17 18.54
N LEU A 345 -2.42 -2.45 18.98
CA LEU A 345 -1.20 -1.85 18.44
C LEU A 345 -1.01 -2.22 16.96
N SER A 346 -1.29 -3.47 16.60
CA SER A 346 -1.25 -3.93 15.21
C SER A 346 -2.21 -3.16 14.32
N ARG A 347 -3.46 -2.94 14.78
CA ARG A 347 -4.46 -2.14 14.06
C ARG A 347 -4.03 -0.69 13.92
N PHE A 348 -3.44 -0.07 14.96
CA PHE A 348 -2.91 1.29 14.86
C PHE A 348 -1.78 1.42 13.83
N ILE A 349 -0.81 0.50 13.86
CA ILE A 349 0.28 0.44 12.87
C ILE A 349 -0.30 0.38 11.46
N PHE A 350 -1.24 -0.55 11.23
CA PHE A 350 -1.83 -0.76 9.91
C PHE A 350 -2.63 0.45 9.43
N GLN A 351 -3.48 1.02 10.29
CA GLN A 351 -4.26 2.24 9.98
C GLN A 351 -3.35 3.40 9.56
N LEU A 352 -2.26 3.62 10.31
CA LEU A 352 -1.32 4.70 10.00
C LEU A 352 -0.55 4.42 8.70
N LEU A 353 -0.15 3.19 8.41
CA LEU A 353 0.56 2.88 7.16
C LEU A 353 -0.35 2.96 5.93
N GLU A 354 -1.59 2.47 6.02
CA GLU A 354 -2.55 2.57 4.94
C GLU A 354 -2.92 4.03 4.65
N ARG A 355 -2.95 4.88 5.67
CA ARG A 355 -3.23 6.31 5.53
C ARG A 355 -2.12 7.07 4.80
N ASN A 356 -0.86 6.70 5.03
CA ASN A 356 0.28 7.28 4.33
C ASN A 356 1.26 6.20 3.85
N PRO A 357 0.98 5.57 2.70
CA PRO A 357 1.83 4.51 2.16
C PRO A 357 3.26 4.97 1.85
N THR A 358 3.46 6.28 1.64
CA THR A 358 4.77 6.84 1.28
C THR A 358 5.82 6.69 2.39
N LEU A 359 5.39 6.42 3.64
CA LEU A 359 6.29 6.15 4.76
C LEU A 359 7.21 4.95 4.50
N ILE A 360 6.72 3.96 3.73
CA ILE A 360 7.45 2.74 3.38
C ILE A 360 8.66 3.03 2.51
N ARG A 361 8.63 4.14 1.77
CA ARG A 361 9.71 4.54 0.87
C ARG A 361 10.97 4.98 1.62
N ARG A 362 10.86 5.29 2.92
CA ARG A 362 12.02 5.57 3.79
C ARG A 362 12.66 4.26 4.23
N ALA A 363 13.43 3.66 3.31
CA ALA A 363 13.87 2.27 3.38
C ALA A 363 14.62 1.87 4.68
N GLU A 364 15.38 2.78 5.28
CA GLU A 364 16.08 2.52 6.55
C GLU A 364 15.09 2.39 7.71
N ASP A 365 14.19 3.36 7.86
CA ASP A 365 13.15 3.35 8.90
C ASP A 365 12.22 2.15 8.73
N PHE A 366 11.85 1.85 7.47
CA PHE A 366 10.93 0.78 7.17
C PHE A 366 11.49 -0.60 7.49
N ARG A 367 12.77 -0.86 7.19
CA ARG A 367 13.43 -2.13 7.55
C ARG A 367 13.41 -2.36 9.05
N GLU A 368 13.60 -1.29 9.82
CA GLU A 368 13.57 -1.40 11.27
C GLU A 368 12.14 -1.64 11.79
N ILE A 369 11.14 -0.94 11.25
CA ILE A 369 9.71 -1.19 11.52
C ILE A 369 9.35 -2.66 11.23
N ASP A 370 9.73 -3.16 10.05
CA ASP A 370 9.46 -4.53 9.61
C ASP A 370 10.15 -5.56 10.51
N SER A 371 11.38 -5.30 10.94
CA SER A 371 12.09 -6.19 11.87
C SER A 371 11.43 -6.28 13.24
N GLN A 372 10.89 -5.18 13.76
CA GLN A 372 10.11 -5.18 15.00
C GLN A 372 8.77 -5.92 14.82
N ILE A 373 8.06 -5.67 13.72
CA ILE A 373 6.78 -6.32 13.40
C ILE A 373 6.94 -7.81 13.10
N SER A 374 8.11 -8.25 12.63
CA SER A 374 8.40 -9.66 12.35
C SER A 374 9.00 -10.39 13.55
N ARG A 375 9.24 -9.70 14.67
CA ARG A 375 9.85 -10.30 15.85
C ARG A 375 8.89 -11.29 16.50
N ASN A 376 9.28 -12.55 16.49
CA ASN A 376 8.65 -13.60 17.29
C ASN A 376 9.26 -13.59 18.69
N GLY A 377 8.43 -13.50 19.71
CA GLY A 377 8.84 -13.47 21.11
C GLY A 377 7.68 -13.91 21.99
N ASN A 378 7.88 -13.88 23.31
CA ASN A 378 6.74 -13.98 24.21
C ASN A 378 5.82 -12.77 24.06
N HIS A 379 4.60 -12.84 24.62
CA HIS A 379 3.60 -11.78 24.47
C HIS A 379 4.12 -10.38 24.87
N LEU A 380 4.88 -10.27 25.97
CA LEU A 380 5.45 -9.00 26.43
C LEU A 380 6.47 -8.43 25.45
N GLU A 381 7.39 -9.27 24.94
CA GLU A 381 8.36 -8.88 23.92
C GLU A 381 7.67 -8.46 22.61
N ARG A 382 6.56 -9.13 22.27
CA ARG A 382 5.78 -8.85 21.08
C ARG A 382 5.07 -7.50 21.17
N VAL A 383 4.41 -7.22 22.30
CA VAL A 383 3.77 -5.94 22.59
C VAL A 383 4.80 -4.80 22.54
N GLU A 384 5.96 -4.99 23.17
CA GLU A 384 7.02 -3.98 23.17
C GLU A 384 7.58 -3.73 21.75
N ALA A 385 7.78 -4.78 20.96
CA ALA A 385 8.21 -4.63 19.56
C ALA A 385 7.18 -3.85 18.73
N LEU A 386 5.88 -4.14 18.88
CA LEU A 386 4.82 -3.39 18.20
C LEU A 386 4.72 -1.95 18.68
N ARG A 387 4.88 -1.69 19.99
CA ARG A 387 4.94 -0.32 20.54
C ARG A 387 6.10 0.46 19.89
N MET A 388 7.28 -0.15 19.79
CA MET A 388 8.45 0.46 19.16
C MET A 388 8.25 0.70 17.65
N ALA A 389 7.61 -0.23 16.94
CA ALA A 389 7.24 -0.07 15.54
C ALA A 389 6.27 1.11 15.35
N LEU A 390 5.22 1.18 16.18
CA LEU A 390 4.23 2.26 16.17
C LEU A 390 4.88 3.62 16.47
N LEU A 391 5.74 3.70 17.50
CA LEU A 391 6.48 4.90 17.85
C LEU A 391 7.34 5.41 16.67
N ARG A 392 8.01 4.49 15.95
CA ARG A 392 8.79 4.84 14.77
C ARG A 392 7.91 5.42 13.68
N ILE A 393 6.80 4.76 13.35
CA ILE A 393 5.83 5.28 12.38
C ILE A 393 5.37 6.70 12.75
N ILE A 394 4.98 6.92 14.00
CA ILE A 394 4.57 8.24 14.53
C ILE A 394 5.67 9.28 14.35
N ASN A 395 6.94 8.91 14.60
CA ASN A 395 8.08 9.82 14.50
C ASN A 395 8.49 10.16 13.06
N ILE A 396 8.08 9.35 12.07
CA ILE A 396 8.36 9.59 10.66
C ILE A 396 7.35 10.58 10.05
N TYR A 397 6.14 10.66 10.61
CA TYR A 397 5.10 11.57 10.15
C TYR A 397 5.50 13.03 10.30
N ASP A 398 5.34 13.78 9.21
CA ASP A 398 5.50 15.23 9.20
C ASP A 398 4.18 15.87 9.69
N GLY A 399 4.09 16.14 10.99
CA GLY A 399 2.96 16.86 11.58
C GLY A 399 2.36 16.19 12.82
N ARG A 400 1.06 16.41 13.00
CA ARG A 400 0.32 15.95 14.17
C ARG A 400 -0.34 14.59 13.91
N VAL A 401 -0.15 13.66 14.84
CA VAL A 401 -0.73 12.31 14.80
C VAL A 401 -1.74 12.17 15.93
N TYR A 402 -2.91 11.61 15.63
CA TYR A 402 -3.95 11.34 16.61
C TYR A 402 -4.10 9.84 16.84
N ILE A 403 -4.19 9.41 18.09
CA ILE A 403 -4.56 8.05 18.48
C ILE A 403 -5.75 8.15 19.43
N ILE A 404 -6.85 7.48 19.11
CA ILE A 404 -8.04 7.46 19.96
C ILE A 404 -8.36 6.00 20.30
N LEU A 405 -8.29 5.70 21.60
CA LEU A 405 -8.56 4.38 22.16
C LEU A 405 -9.83 4.44 23.02
N ASN A 406 -10.90 3.81 22.55
CA ASN A 406 -12.19 3.82 23.21
C ASN A 406 -12.43 2.49 23.93
N ARG A 407 -12.78 2.56 25.21
CA ARG A 407 -13.20 1.43 26.06
C ARG A 407 -12.19 0.28 26.25
N PRO A 408 -10.89 0.53 26.48
CA PRO A 408 -9.96 -0.56 26.83
C PRO A 408 -10.30 -1.23 28.19
N ASP A 409 -11.26 -0.69 28.96
CA ASP A 409 -11.84 -1.35 30.13
C ASP A 409 -12.72 -2.57 29.81
N LEU A 410 -13.09 -2.79 28.54
CA LEU A 410 -13.87 -3.94 28.12
C LEU A 410 -13.02 -5.18 27.80
N CYS A 411 -11.71 -5.01 27.63
CA CYS A 411 -10.81 -6.12 27.34
C CYS A 411 -10.82 -7.08 28.53
N GLU A 412 -11.14 -8.35 28.30
CA GLU A 412 -11.15 -9.35 29.36
C GLU A 412 -9.70 -9.69 29.74
N VAL A 413 -9.40 -9.66 31.03
CA VAL A 413 -8.17 -10.22 31.56
C VAL A 413 -8.26 -11.73 31.33
N LEU A 414 -7.54 -12.25 30.34
CA LEU A 414 -7.44 -13.69 30.20
C LEU A 414 -6.79 -14.22 31.49
N PRO A 415 -7.22 -15.37 32.03
CA PRO A 415 -6.66 -15.91 33.28
C PRO A 415 -5.13 -16.06 33.25
N GLU A 416 -4.56 -16.16 32.05
CA GLU A 416 -3.14 -16.35 31.77
C GLU A 416 -2.42 -15.05 31.35
N SER A 417 -3.14 -13.97 31.02
CA SER A 417 -2.52 -12.68 30.67
C SER A 417 -2.75 -11.65 31.77
N GLU A 418 -1.69 -10.97 32.18
CA GLU A 418 -1.79 -9.83 33.10
C GLU A 418 -2.28 -8.55 32.38
N GLU A 419 -2.80 -8.69 31.15
CA GLU A 419 -3.29 -7.58 30.34
C GLU A 419 -4.43 -6.88 31.07
N SER A 420 -4.16 -5.65 31.49
CA SER A 420 -5.12 -4.80 32.16
C SER A 420 -5.31 -3.51 31.40
N CYS A 421 -6.45 -2.85 31.58
CA CYS A 421 -6.66 -1.49 31.06
C CYS A 421 -5.53 -0.52 31.46
N ALA A 422 -4.85 -0.76 32.59
CA ALA A 422 -3.68 0.01 32.99
C ALA A 422 -2.48 -0.19 32.04
N GLU A 423 -2.30 -1.37 31.47
CA GLU A 423 -1.24 -1.65 30.49
C GLU A 423 -1.45 -0.89 29.17
N TYR A 424 -2.69 -0.83 28.69
CA TYR A 424 -3.06 0.02 27.55
C TYR A 424 -2.71 1.49 27.81
N ILE A 425 -3.15 2.04 28.96
CA ILE A 425 -2.89 3.44 29.32
C ILE A 425 -1.38 3.70 29.45
N ASN A 426 -0.64 2.81 30.11
CA ASN A 426 0.81 2.94 30.27
C ASN A 426 1.54 2.88 28.93
N THR A 427 1.11 2.00 28.02
CA THR A 427 1.65 1.90 26.66
C THR A 427 1.41 3.18 25.88
N MET A 428 0.18 3.69 25.90
CA MET A 428 -0.17 4.98 25.26
C MET A 428 0.63 6.15 25.85
N LEU A 429 0.83 6.15 27.18
CA LEU A 429 1.62 7.18 27.86
C LEU A 429 3.10 7.12 27.49
N SER A 430 3.67 5.92 27.37
CA SER A 430 5.04 5.72 26.89
C SER A 430 5.21 6.24 25.46
N LEU A 431 4.27 5.94 24.56
CA LEU A 431 4.28 6.49 23.19
C LEU A 431 4.32 8.02 23.19
N VAL A 432 3.47 8.68 23.99
CA VAL A 432 3.42 10.16 24.09
C VAL A 432 4.71 10.74 24.66
N LYS A 433 5.32 10.08 25.66
CA LYS A 433 6.59 10.50 26.26
C LYS A 433 7.75 10.45 25.27
N GLU A 434 7.82 9.38 24.48
CA GLU A 434 8.93 9.07 23.59
C GLU A 434 8.78 9.65 22.18
N ALA A 435 7.55 10.06 21.78
CA ALA A 435 7.30 10.67 20.49
C ALA A 435 8.11 11.97 20.32
N LYS A 436 8.69 12.17 19.14
CA LYS A 436 9.39 13.40 18.72
C LYS A 436 8.45 14.35 17.97
N THR A 437 7.37 13.81 17.41
CA THR A 437 6.32 14.54 16.69
C THR A 437 5.16 14.89 17.61
N GLU A 438 4.22 15.70 17.13
CA GLU A 438 3.05 16.10 17.91
C GLU A 438 2.04 14.94 18.00
N LEU A 439 2.18 14.09 19.02
CA LEU A 439 1.26 12.98 19.28
C LEU A 439 0.14 13.37 20.25
N LYS A 440 -1.11 13.18 19.82
CA LYS A 440 -2.33 13.38 20.60
C LYS A 440 -3.00 12.04 20.85
N THR A 441 -3.02 11.59 22.11
CA THR A 441 -3.65 10.33 22.47
C THR A 441 -4.83 10.53 23.41
N MET A 442 -6.02 10.10 23.01
CA MET A 442 -7.22 10.10 23.86
C MET A 442 -7.54 8.67 24.27
N VAL A 443 -7.77 8.45 25.57
CA VAL A 443 -8.24 7.17 26.10
C VAL A 443 -9.55 7.40 26.83
N VAL A 444 -10.61 6.68 26.45
CA VAL A 444 -11.92 6.76 27.10
C VAL A 444 -12.20 5.50 27.90
N VAL A 445 -12.42 5.64 29.20
CA VAL A 445 -12.61 4.53 30.13
C VAL A 445 -13.89 4.70 30.95
N ARG A 446 -14.56 3.59 31.27
CA ARG A 446 -15.70 3.60 32.21
C ARG A 446 -15.26 3.31 33.64
N SER A 447 -15.58 4.22 34.57
CA SER A 447 -15.06 4.21 35.95
C SER A 447 -15.64 3.08 36.82
N GLU A 448 -16.76 2.50 36.42
CA GLU A 448 -17.38 1.35 37.08
C GLU A 448 -16.62 0.06 36.80
N LEU A 449 -15.98 -0.03 35.64
CA LEU A 449 -15.21 -1.20 35.21
C LEU A 449 -13.72 -1.08 35.53
N TRP A 450 -13.22 0.15 35.64
CA TRP A 450 -11.82 0.40 35.95
C TRP A 450 -11.65 1.49 37.00
N ASN A 451 -10.92 1.18 38.07
CA ASN A 451 -10.69 2.08 39.19
C ASN A 451 -9.29 2.71 39.11
N LEU A 452 -9.24 4.00 38.79
CA LEU A 452 -8.00 4.77 38.68
C LEU A 452 -7.16 4.71 39.97
N GLU A 453 -7.76 4.86 41.14
CA GLU A 453 -7.03 4.89 42.42
C GLU A 453 -6.32 3.57 42.72
N LYS A 454 -6.93 2.44 42.33
CA LYS A 454 -6.32 1.12 42.46
C LYS A 454 -5.15 0.93 41.49
N ASN A 455 -5.21 1.58 40.32
CA ASN A 455 -4.24 1.46 39.23
C ASN A 455 -3.27 2.65 39.13
N ARG A 456 -3.22 3.50 40.15
CA ARG A 456 -2.42 4.72 40.15
C ARG A 456 -0.91 4.48 40.08
N LYS A 457 -0.46 3.28 40.48
CA LYS A 457 0.95 2.87 40.45
C LYS A 457 1.41 2.80 38.99
N GLY A 458 2.27 3.74 38.60
CA GLY A 458 2.79 3.88 37.22
C GLY A 458 2.21 5.09 36.48
N ILE A 459 0.96 5.44 36.76
CA ILE A 459 0.26 6.57 36.11
C ILE A 459 0.58 7.90 36.82
N ASP A 460 0.59 7.94 38.15
CA ASP A 460 0.72 9.20 38.92
C ASP A 460 2.09 9.88 38.83
N ARG A 461 3.12 9.19 38.31
CA ARG A 461 4.45 9.80 38.07
C ARG A 461 4.56 10.48 36.70
N ALA A 462 3.48 10.52 35.94
CA ALA A 462 3.47 11.20 34.66
C ALA A 462 3.55 12.72 34.85
N ASP A 463 4.30 13.37 33.97
CA ASP A 463 4.37 14.82 33.90
C ASP A 463 2.99 15.39 33.51
N LEU A 464 2.48 16.32 34.32
CA LEU A 464 1.17 16.95 34.14
C LEU A 464 1.09 17.75 32.83
N GLU A 465 2.23 18.12 32.25
CA GLU A 465 2.26 18.77 30.94
C GLU A 465 1.88 17.83 29.81
N ILE A 466 2.13 16.53 29.94
CA ILE A 466 1.85 15.54 28.89
C ILE A 466 0.65 14.67 29.22
N PHE A 467 0.26 14.52 30.48
CA PHE A 467 -0.80 13.62 30.90
C PHE A 467 -1.87 14.36 31.71
N HIS A 468 -3.08 14.38 31.16
CA HIS A 468 -4.24 15.00 31.80
C HIS A 468 -5.35 13.97 32.01
N LYS A 469 -5.88 13.93 33.23
CA LYS A 469 -6.91 12.97 33.64
C LYS A 469 -8.17 13.73 34.01
N VAL A 470 -9.27 13.41 33.35
CA VAL A 470 -10.53 14.15 33.49
C VAL A 470 -11.63 13.18 33.87
N ARG A 471 -12.20 13.41 35.05
CA ARG A 471 -13.36 12.66 35.52
C ARG A 471 -14.64 13.38 35.19
N LEU A 472 -15.49 12.77 34.38
CA LEU A 472 -16.80 13.28 34.00
C LEU A 472 -17.83 12.20 34.32
N ASP A 473 -18.58 12.37 35.41
CA ASP A 473 -19.70 11.49 35.73
C ASP A 473 -20.99 12.05 35.10
N GLN A 474 -21.82 11.20 34.50
CA GLN A 474 -23.06 11.62 33.85
C GLN A 474 -24.08 12.09 34.90
N GLY A 475 -24.37 13.38 34.89
CA GLY A 475 -25.41 13.96 35.74
C GLY A 475 -26.79 13.94 35.10
N LEU A 476 -27.81 14.12 35.94
CA LEU A 476 -29.10 14.62 35.47
C LEU A 476 -28.90 16.06 34.98
N SER A 477 -29.42 16.36 33.80
CA SER A 477 -29.49 17.72 33.30
C SER A 477 -30.34 18.51 34.28
N ARG A 478 -29.71 19.45 35.01
CA ARG A 478 -30.44 20.42 35.82
C ARG A 478 -31.24 21.25 34.84
N LYS A 479 -32.53 20.91 34.66
CA LYS A 479 -33.50 21.82 34.05
C LYS A 479 -33.32 23.15 34.77
N GLY A 480 -33.11 24.22 34.00
CA GLY A 480 -32.72 25.54 34.48
C GLY A 480 -33.32 25.82 35.85
N SER A 481 -32.43 26.02 36.83
CA SER A 481 -32.75 27.03 37.83
C SER A 481 -32.87 28.29 37.00
N ASP A 482 -34.09 28.81 36.92
CA ASP A 482 -34.41 30.05 36.25
C ASP A 482 -33.35 31.10 36.61
N VAL A 483 -32.54 31.47 35.62
CA VAL A 483 -31.78 32.70 35.65
C VAL A 483 -32.79 33.76 35.22
N ASP A 484 -33.51 34.29 36.23
CA ASP A 484 -34.13 35.61 36.17
C ASP A 484 -33.04 36.69 36.24
#